data_AF-A0A0C1QH62-F1
#
_entry.id   AF-A0A0C1QH62-F1
#
_cell.length_a   1.000
_cell.length_b   1.000
_cell.length_c   1.000
_cell.angle_alpha   90.00
_cell.angle_beta   90.00
_cell.angle_gamma   90.00
#
_symmetry.space_group_name_H-M   'P 1'
#
loop_
_entity.id
_entity.type
_entity.pdbx_description
1 polymer ?
#
loop_
_entity_poly.entity_id
_entity_poly.type
_entity_poly.pdbx_seq_one_letter_code
_entity_poly.pdbx_strand_id
1 'polypeptide(L)'
;MRQQLPLQKNSNKKEIDEKEYKYAHNFKEALSNKDYKLQIESLKELGGIYREKREYTKATALYNTALIIVNDKFANDKCYNSHQNELIDCIKRTEKSFLEDVLQKKIPASLISAKESDLIHKKFLEDLRKEVRDALKGIESEYNAQKEQDENVELLKIDKVEKVQSLYGMITKRMKGFINDLIDECQKVLGSPEEGCKYAIMGLGSIARKEITPYSDFEFAVLINEENENYKQYFRNLTKLLHIKVINLGETVLPTMVIDALNPAYNKDPLSSWFYDNITPNGFKFDGMMPRACKTPLGTTAASGLREGELDEYGGEVFELIHTPKEMSKFQEGKWYKQDNLLPNELTTVTYIKGDKNLITEYKQEVKNILDTIKTKEINIRQERALKLLKDDINKFGMRIGNETEEGRLFRPKFDLYRLPNTVFENLALFYNIEKNSTLDR
;
A
#
# COMPACT_ATOMS: atom_id res chain seq x y z
N MET A 1 11.95 39.02 32.55
CA MET A 1 13.20 38.34 32.14
C MET A 1 12.80 37.14 31.28
N ARG A 2 12.79 37.29 29.95
CA ARG A 2 12.48 36.19 29.02
C ARG A 2 13.73 35.32 28.92
N GLN A 3 13.70 34.12 29.49
CA GLN A 3 14.74 33.12 29.22
C GLN A 3 14.57 32.63 27.78
N GLN A 4 15.53 33.02 26.94
CA GLN A 4 15.73 32.43 25.62
C GLN A 4 16.11 30.96 25.78
N LEU A 5 15.29 30.07 25.24
CA LEU A 5 15.69 28.72 24.86
C LEU A 5 15.28 28.53 23.39
N PRO A 6 16.15 28.90 22.44
CA PRO A 6 16.29 28.09 21.22
C PRO A 6 17.70 28.22 20.58
N LEU A 7 18.66 27.37 20.96
CA LEU A 7 19.91 27.16 20.19
C LEU A 7 20.25 25.66 20.06
N GLN A 8 20.03 24.85 21.11
CA GLN A 8 20.34 23.40 21.09
C GLN A 8 19.43 22.53 20.21
N LYS A 9 18.16 22.88 20.01
CA LYS A 9 17.25 22.08 19.13
C LYS A 9 17.63 22.20 17.65
N ASN A 10 18.18 23.34 17.24
CA ASN A 10 18.54 23.59 15.84
C ASN A 10 19.91 22.98 15.46
N SER A 11 20.85 22.87 16.41
CA SER A 11 22.14 22.21 16.15
C SER A 11 21.98 20.70 15.96
N ASN A 12 21.15 20.04 16.77
CA ASN A 12 20.93 18.59 16.68
C ASN A 12 20.22 18.20 15.38
N LYS A 13 19.21 18.98 14.96
CA LYS A 13 18.52 18.74 13.68
C LYS A 13 19.48 18.86 12.49
N LYS A 14 20.30 19.92 12.47
CA LYS A 14 21.29 20.14 11.41
C LYS A 14 22.32 19.00 11.33
N GLU A 15 22.80 18.52 12.48
CA GLU A 15 23.72 17.38 12.53
C GLU A 15 23.11 16.09 12.00
N ILE A 16 21.85 15.81 12.33
CA ILE A 16 21.12 14.64 11.83
C ILE A 16 20.94 14.72 10.31
N ASP A 17 20.57 15.89 9.79
CA ASP A 17 20.38 16.08 8.34
C ASP A 17 21.72 15.95 7.58
N GLU A 18 22.83 16.49 8.12
CA GLU A 18 24.18 16.30 7.56
C GLU A 18 24.61 14.83 7.53
N LYS A 19 24.32 14.08 8.60
CA LYS A 19 24.56 12.63 8.66
C LYS A 19 23.74 11.89 7.61
N GLU A 20 22.46 12.23 7.46
CA GLU A 20 21.58 11.60 6.46
C GLU A 20 22.14 11.79 5.04
N TYR A 21 22.49 13.01 4.66
CA TYR A 21 23.08 13.29 3.35
C TYR A 21 24.40 12.54 3.14
N LYS A 22 25.25 12.47 4.16
CA LYS A 22 26.52 11.73 4.09
C LYS A 22 26.29 10.24 3.79
N TYR A 23 25.40 9.57 4.52
CA TYR A 23 25.18 8.14 4.29
C TYR A 23 24.40 7.85 3.01
N ALA A 24 23.50 8.74 2.58
CA ALA A 24 22.87 8.64 1.27
C ALA A 24 23.88 8.80 0.13
N HIS A 25 24.84 9.72 0.26
CA HIS A 25 25.94 9.88 -0.70
C HIS A 25 26.81 8.63 -0.75
N ASN A 26 27.24 8.10 0.41
CA ASN A 26 28.00 6.86 0.49
C ASN A 26 27.26 5.70 -0.16
N PHE A 27 25.94 5.60 0.05
CA PHE A 27 25.11 4.58 -0.57
C PHE A 27 25.11 4.72 -2.10
N LYS A 28 25.00 5.93 -2.62
CA LYS A 28 25.06 6.22 -4.07
C LYS A 28 26.39 5.83 -4.69
N GLU A 29 27.51 6.16 -4.05
CA GLU A 29 28.84 5.74 -4.48
C GLU A 29 29.01 4.21 -4.42
N ALA A 30 28.53 3.58 -3.34
CA ALA A 30 28.58 2.15 -3.16
C ALA A 30 27.77 1.38 -4.21
N LEU A 31 26.65 1.93 -4.68
CA LEU A 31 25.89 1.37 -5.81
C LEU A 31 26.68 1.43 -7.12
N SER A 32 27.30 2.58 -7.38
CA SER A 32 28.12 2.80 -8.59
C SER A 32 29.31 1.83 -8.64
N ASN A 33 29.93 1.58 -7.49
CA ASN A 33 31.09 0.70 -7.34
C ASN A 33 30.72 -0.78 -7.10
N LYS A 34 29.43 -1.12 -7.00
CA LYS A 34 28.94 -2.45 -6.59
C LYS A 34 29.54 -2.93 -5.25
N ASP A 35 29.83 -2.00 -4.34
CA ASP A 35 30.31 -2.31 -3.00
C ASP A 35 29.12 -2.64 -2.09
N TYR A 36 28.72 -3.91 -2.08
CA TYR A 36 27.59 -4.36 -1.27
C TYR A 36 27.81 -4.19 0.24
N LYS A 37 29.06 -4.19 0.71
CA LYS A 37 29.36 -4.03 2.14
C LYS A 37 29.05 -2.61 2.57
N LEU A 38 29.53 -1.63 1.80
CA LEU A 38 29.24 -0.22 2.05
C LEU A 38 27.76 0.11 1.81
N GLN A 39 27.08 -0.59 0.89
CA GLN A 39 25.62 -0.46 0.74
C GLN A 39 24.87 -0.89 2.02
N ILE A 40 25.20 -2.06 2.57
CA ILE A 40 24.60 -2.58 3.81
C ILE A 40 24.82 -1.60 4.97
N GLU A 41 26.07 -1.16 5.18
CA GLU A 41 26.40 -0.24 6.27
C GLU A 41 25.71 1.11 6.09
N SER A 42 25.69 1.67 4.88
CA SER A 42 25.02 2.96 4.62
C SER A 42 23.51 2.88 4.89
N LEU A 43 22.85 1.79 4.47
CA LEU A 43 21.43 1.58 4.75
C LEU A 43 21.15 1.35 6.24
N LYS A 44 22.04 0.63 6.95
CA LYS A 44 21.94 0.43 8.41
C LYS A 44 22.03 1.76 9.17
N GLU A 45 22.99 2.60 8.80
CA GLU A 45 23.18 3.92 9.42
C GLU A 45 22.01 4.87 9.11
N LEU A 46 21.53 4.90 7.86
CA LEU A 46 20.29 5.61 7.50
C LEU A 46 19.10 5.10 8.33
N GLY A 47 18.96 3.79 8.52
CA GLY A 47 17.91 3.21 9.36
C GLY A 47 17.98 3.72 10.80
N GLY A 48 19.20 3.87 11.33
CA GLY A 48 19.44 4.45 12.67
C GLY A 48 18.95 5.89 12.75
N ILE A 49 19.30 6.70 11.76
CA ILE A 49 18.89 8.11 11.64
C ILE A 49 17.36 8.24 11.58
N TYR A 50 16.69 7.46 10.72
CA TYR A 50 15.24 7.51 10.61
C TYR A 50 14.53 7.01 11.88
N ARG A 51 15.13 6.07 12.62
CA ARG A 51 14.64 5.67 13.94
C ARG A 51 14.76 6.81 14.95
N GLU A 52 15.87 7.56 14.96
CA GLU A 52 16.05 8.76 15.81
C GLU A 52 15.05 9.87 15.45
N LYS A 53 14.72 10.02 14.16
CA LYS A 53 13.65 10.91 13.66
C LYS A 53 12.23 10.42 14.02
N ARG A 54 12.09 9.22 14.63
CA ARG A 54 10.80 8.56 14.92
C ARG A 54 9.98 8.20 13.68
N GLU A 55 10.66 8.03 12.55
CA GLU A 55 10.08 7.58 11.28
C GLU A 55 10.28 6.07 11.13
N TYR A 56 9.63 5.34 12.05
CA TYR A 56 9.87 3.92 12.28
C TYR A 56 9.62 3.01 11.08
N THR A 57 8.64 3.31 10.23
CA THR A 57 8.38 2.55 8.99
C THR A 57 9.52 2.69 7.99
N LYS A 58 10.04 3.91 7.78
CA LYS A 58 11.20 4.15 6.89
C LYS A 58 12.47 3.49 7.43
N ALA A 59 12.71 3.59 8.73
CA ALA A 59 13.81 2.88 9.39
C ALA A 59 13.72 1.36 9.18
N THR A 60 12.53 0.79 9.37
CA THR A 60 12.27 -0.64 9.17
C THR A 60 12.52 -1.06 7.72
N ALA A 61 12.13 -0.23 6.75
CA ALA A 61 12.35 -0.50 5.33
C ALA A 61 13.84 -0.50 4.98
N LEU A 62 14.60 0.49 5.46
CA LEU A 62 16.05 0.57 5.26
C LEU A 62 16.78 -0.67 5.80
N TYR A 63 16.44 -1.13 7.01
CA TYR A 63 17.02 -2.34 7.58
C TYR A 63 16.62 -3.60 6.81
N ASN A 64 15.37 -3.70 6.34
CA ASN A 64 14.93 -4.84 5.53
C ASN A 64 15.65 -4.88 4.17
N THR A 65 15.84 -3.75 3.50
CA THR A 65 16.60 -3.70 2.24
C THR A 65 18.07 -4.10 2.45
N ALA A 66 18.71 -3.62 3.53
CA ALA A 66 20.05 -4.07 3.89
C ALA A 66 20.10 -5.59 4.14
N LEU A 67 19.09 -6.14 4.84
CA LEU A 67 18.98 -7.57 5.13
C LEU A 67 18.79 -8.39 3.84
N ILE A 68 18.05 -7.88 2.87
CA ILE A 68 17.89 -8.50 1.55
C ILE A 68 19.24 -8.54 0.82
N ILE A 69 20.03 -7.46 0.84
CA ILE A 69 21.38 -7.46 0.24
C ILE A 69 22.27 -8.52 0.92
N VAL A 70 22.24 -8.63 2.25
CA VAL A 70 22.97 -9.67 2.99
C VAL A 70 22.54 -11.07 2.51
N ASN A 71 21.24 -11.34 2.47
CA ASN A 71 20.72 -12.64 2.09
C ASN A 71 20.96 -12.99 0.62
N ASP A 72 20.97 -12.02 -0.29
CA ASP A 72 21.16 -12.25 -1.72
C ASP A 72 22.65 -12.36 -2.09
N LYS A 73 23.49 -11.46 -1.58
CA LYS A 73 24.91 -11.37 -1.97
C LYS A 73 25.86 -12.16 -1.09
N PHE A 74 25.45 -12.49 0.13
CA PHE A 74 26.32 -13.12 1.14
C PHE A 74 25.72 -14.40 1.78
N ALA A 75 24.73 -15.03 1.14
CA ALA A 75 24.04 -16.24 1.65
C ALA A 75 24.97 -17.35 2.18
N ASN A 76 26.13 -17.53 1.54
CA ASN A 76 27.09 -18.60 1.87
C ASN A 76 28.27 -18.11 2.72
N ASP A 77 28.33 -16.83 3.08
CA ASP A 77 29.40 -16.25 3.87
C ASP A 77 29.03 -16.30 5.36
N LYS A 78 29.62 -17.25 6.09
CA LYS A 78 29.38 -17.42 7.53
C LYS A 78 29.76 -16.18 8.35
N CYS A 79 30.67 -15.33 7.87
CA CYS A 79 31.03 -14.06 8.53
C CYS A 79 29.85 -13.06 8.50
N TYR A 80 28.99 -13.15 7.47
CA TYR A 80 27.83 -12.28 7.30
C TYR A 80 26.58 -12.73 8.06
N ASN A 81 26.58 -13.93 8.66
CA ASN A 81 25.52 -14.33 9.59
C ASN A 81 25.43 -13.39 10.80
N SER A 82 26.54 -12.83 11.27
CA SER A 82 26.54 -11.84 12.36
C SER A 82 25.83 -10.55 11.94
N HIS A 83 26.08 -10.07 10.72
CA HIS A 83 25.45 -8.88 10.17
C HIS A 83 23.95 -9.09 9.93
N GLN A 84 23.56 -10.31 9.49
CA GLN A 84 22.16 -10.70 9.36
C GLN A 84 21.43 -10.57 10.71
N ASN A 85 22.01 -11.12 11.78
CA ASN A 85 21.43 -11.04 13.13
C ASN A 85 21.40 -9.60 13.66
N GLU A 86 22.45 -8.81 13.41
CA GLU A 86 22.50 -7.39 13.78
C GLU A 86 21.38 -6.58 13.12
N LEU A 87 21.11 -6.81 11.83
CA LEU A 87 20.03 -6.13 11.11
C LEU A 87 18.65 -6.56 11.61
N ILE A 88 18.46 -7.85 11.91
CA ILE A 88 17.24 -8.35 12.55
C ILE A 88 17.05 -7.67 13.90
N ASP A 89 18.10 -7.57 14.72
CA ASP A 89 18.04 -6.86 15.99
C ASP A 89 17.68 -5.38 15.79
N CYS A 90 18.21 -4.72 14.76
CA CYS A 90 17.84 -3.34 14.44
C CYS A 90 16.36 -3.20 14.08
N ILE A 91 15.80 -4.13 13.30
CA ILE A 91 14.36 -4.19 12.99
C ILE A 91 13.55 -4.34 14.28
N LYS A 92 13.91 -5.30 15.15
CA LYS A 92 13.17 -5.55 16.40
C LYS A 92 13.31 -4.43 17.42
N ARG A 93 14.47 -3.77 17.48
CA ARG A 93 14.66 -2.54 18.27
C ARG A 93 13.81 -1.38 17.74
N THR A 94 13.60 -1.30 16.43
CA THR A 94 12.76 -0.26 15.81
C THR A 94 11.29 -0.46 16.16
N GLU A 95 10.77 -1.68 16.02
CA GLU A 95 9.42 -2.05 16.48
C GLU A 95 9.25 -1.75 17.98
N LYS A 96 10.23 -2.13 18.79
CA LYS A 96 10.22 -1.81 20.23
C LYS A 96 10.15 -0.31 20.49
N SER A 97 11.00 0.48 19.84
CA SER A 97 11.05 1.94 20.03
C SER A 97 9.72 2.59 19.66
N PHE A 98 9.11 2.15 18.56
CA PHE A 98 7.77 2.58 18.17
C PHE A 98 6.72 2.27 19.24
N LEU A 99 6.72 1.04 19.78
CA LEU A 99 5.75 0.63 20.80
C LEU A 99 5.96 1.37 22.13
N GLU A 100 7.21 1.59 22.55
CA GLU A 100 7.51 2.37 23.76
C GLU A 100 7.06 3.83 23.63
N ASP A 101 7.25 4.43 22.44
CA ASP A 101 6.77 5.77 22.12
C ASP A 101 5.23 5.84 22.08
N VAL A 102 4.56 4.88 21.47
CA VAL A 102 3.09 4.88 21.37
C VAL A 102 2.43 4.61 22.72
N LEU A 103 2.94 3.65 23.47
CA LEU A 103 2.38 3.24 24.77
C LEU A 103 2.89 4.11 25.93
N GLN A 104 3.83 5.02 25.68
CA GLN A 104 4.43 5.93 26.66
C GLN A 104 5.01 5.19 27.87
N LYS A 105 5.54 3.98 27.66
CA LYS A 105 6.11 3.13 28.70
C LYS A 105 7.13 2.16 28.11
N LYS A 106 8.09 1.73 28.93
CA LYS A 106 8.97 0.62 28.55
C LYS A 106 8.16 -0.66 28.38
N ILE A 107 8.47 -1.44 27.35
CA ILE A 107 7.81 -2.72 27.09
C ILE A 107 8.77 -3.91 27.24
N PRO A 108 8.28 -5.07 27.72
CA PRO A 108 9.06 -6.29 27.72
C PRO A 108 9.32 -6.79 26.30
N ALA A 109 10.40 -7.53 26.11
CA ALA A 109 10.76 -8.10 24.80
C ALA A 109 9.69 -9.06 24.24
N SER A 110 8.86 -9.66 25.10
CA SER A 110 7.78 -10.56 24.71
C SER A 110 6.63 -9.90 23.92
N LEU A 111 6.51 -8.58 23.95
CA LEU A 111 5.52 -7.84 23.15
C LEU A 111 6.00 -7.48 21.75
N ILE A 112 7.30 -7.68 21.46
CA ILE A 112 7.88 -7.45 20.14
C ILE A 112 7.65 -8.69 19.29
N SER A 113 7.31 -8.51 18.01
CA SER A 113 7.11 -9.64 17.10
C SER A 113 8.38 -10.50 17.02
N ALA A 114 8.26 -11.79 17.28
CA ALA A 114 9.37 -12.73 17.15
C ALA A 114 9.82 -12.86 15.68
N LYS A 115 11.09 -13.19 15.43
CA LYS A 115 11.61 -13.45 14.07
C LYS A 115 10.85 -14.60 13.41
N GLU A 116 10.48 -15.60 14.19
CA GLU A 116 9.70 -16.77 13.78
C GLU A 116 8.33 -16.36 13.23
N SER A 117 7.71 -15.32 13.80
CA SER A 117 6.44 -14.79 13.29
C SER A 117 6.59 -14.26 11.87
N ASP A 118 7.62 -13.46 11.61
CA ASP A 118 7.89 -12.92 10.28
C ASP A 118 8.14 -14.05 9.27
N LEU A 119 8.84 -15.12 9.69
CA LEU A 119 9.10 -16.29 8.84
C LEU A 119 7.81 -17.06 8.50
N ILE A 120 6.89 -17.19 9.46
CA ILE A 120 5.58 -17.82 9.24
C ILE A 120 4.77 -17.01 8.22
N HIS A 121 4.76 -15.68 8.33
CA HIS A 121 4.04 -14.81 7.40
C HIS A 121 4.63 -14.86 5.98
N LYS A 122 5.97 -14.85 5.86
CA LYS A 122 6.65 -15.02 4.56
C LYS A 122 6.29 -16.36 3.92
N LYS A 123 6.37 -17.43 4.71
CA LYS A 123 6.01 -18.79 4.26
C LYS A 123 4.56 -18.86 3.77
N PHE A 124 3.61 -18.21 4.46
CA PHE A 124 2.22 -18.15 4.01
C PHE A 124 2.10 -17.58 2.59
N LEU A 125 2.78 -16.47 2.30
CA LEU A 125 2.75 -15.86 0.95
C LEU A 125 3.44 -16.75 -0.08
N GLU A 126 4.57 -17.36 0.25
CA GLU A 126 5.28 -18.29 -0.64
C GLU A 126 4.40 -19.51 -1.00
N ASP A 127 3.77 -20.13 -0.01
CA ASP A 127 2.90 -21.28 -0.18
C ASP A 127 1.67 -20.91 -1.01
N LEU A 128 1.04 -19.76 -0.72
CA LEU A 128 -0.10 -19.26 -1.50
C LEU A 128 0.30 -18.98 -2.96
N ARG A 129 1.47 -18.39 -3.21
CA ARG A 129 1.98 -18.15 -4.57
C ARG A 129 2.24 -19.44 -5.31
N LYS A 130 2.79 -20.46 -4.63
CA LYS A 130 3.00 -21.78 -5.22
C LYS A 130 1.66 -22.39 -5.62
N GLU A 131 0.69 -22.39 -4.72
CA GLU A 131 -0.66 -22.91 -4.97
C GLU A 131 -1.34 -22.21 -6.14
N VAL A 132 -1.27 -20.88 -6.23
CA VAL A 132 -1.84 -20.11 -7.34
C VAL A 132 -1.17 -20.46 -8.66
N ARG A 133 0.17 -20.57 -8.70
CA ARG A 133 0.88 -20.97 -9.93
C ARG A 133 0.51 -22.38 -10.36
N ASP A 134 0.43 -23.32 -9.42
CA ASP A 134 0.09 -24.72 -9.72
C ASP A 134 -1.38 -24.82 -10.20
N ALA A 135 -2.31 -24.09 -9.59
CA ALA A 135 -3.70 -24.01 -10.01
C ALA A 135 -3.85 -23.41 -11.42
N LEU A 136 -3.17 -22.30 -11.72
CA LEU A 136 -3.18 -21.70 -13.07
C LEU A 136 -2.63 -22.66 -14.13
N LYS A 137 -1.53 -23.37 -13.84
CA LYS A 137 -0.98 -24.40 -14.74
C LYS A 137 -1.94 -25.57 -14.94
N GLY A 138 -2.65 -25.97 -13.89
CA GLY A 138 -3.69 -27.00 -13.96
C GLY A 138 -4.83 -26.61 -14.88
N ILE A 139 -5.38 -25.40 -14.69
CA ILE A 139 -6.45 -24.83 -15.51
C ILE A 139 -6.01 -24.74 -16.99
N GLU A 140 -4.79 -24.27 -17.25
CA GLU A 140 -4.26 -24.15 -18.61
C GLU A 140 -4.06 -25.52 -19.28
N SER A 141 -3.50 -26.48 -18.56
CA SER A 141 -3.28 -27.85 -19.06
C SER A 141 -4.61 -28.54 -19.39
N GLU A 142 -5.60 -28.41 -18.50
CA GLU A 142 -6.92 -28.99 -18.69
C GLU A 142 -7.62 -28.40 -19.92
N TYR A 143 -7.60 -27.07 -20.07
CA TYR A 143 -8.16 -26.39 -21.23
C TYR A 143 -7.52 -26.85 -22.55
N ASN A 144 -6.18 -26.94 -22.60
CA ASN A 144 -5.48 -27.34 -23.81
C ASN A 144 -5.76 -28.81 -24.18
N ALA A 145 -5.79 -29.72 -23.20
CA ALA A 145 -6.10 -31.12 -23.44
C ALA A 145 -7.53 -31.34 -23.98
N GLN A 146 -8.51 -30.61 -23.44
CA GLN A 146 -9.91 -30.69 -23.90
C GLN A 146 -10.10 -30.06 -25.27
N LYS A 147 -9.42 -28.93 -25.55
CA LYS A 147 -9.47 -28.24 -26.84
C LYS A 147 -8.96 -29.09 -28.01
N GLU A 148 -8.03 -30.01 -27.76
CA GLU A 148 -7.54 -30.95 -28.78
C GLU A 148 -8.57 -32.04 -29.13
N GLN A 149 -9.58 -32.26 -28.26
CA GLN A 149 -10.53 -33.38 -28.37
C GLN A 149 -11.98 -32.94 -28.69
N ASP A 150 -12.36 -31.70 -28.36
CA ASP A 150 -13.73 -31.20 -28.44
C ASP A 150 -13.86 -30.06 -29.46
N GLU A 151 -14.87 -30.12 -30.33
CA GLU A 151 -15.17 -29.08 -31.33
C GLU A 151 -15.84 -27.84 -30.71
N ASN A 152 -16.41 -27.92 -29.50
CA ASN A 152 -17.10 -26.80 -28.84
C ASN A 152 -16.17 -25.95 -27.96
N VAL A 153 -15.23 -25.29 -28.62
CA VAL A 153 -14.20 -24.42 -28.00
C VAL A 153 -14.78 -23.31 -27.11
N GLU A 154 -16.02 -22.88 -27.34
CA GLU A 154 -16.62 -21.76 -26.61
C GLU A 154 -17.02 -22.16 -25.18
N LEU A 155 -17.62 -23.34 -24.98
CA LEU A 155 -17.94 -23.84 -23.64
C LEU A 155 -16.68 -24.06 -22.80
N LEU A 156 -15.59 -24.54 -23.43
CA LEU A 156 -14.29 -24.70 -22.76
C LEU A 156 -13.70 -23.38 -22.28
N LYS A 157 -13.90 -22.27 -23.02
CA LYS A 157 -13.47 -20.95 -22.56
C LYS A 157 -14.27 -20.48 -21.36
N ILE A 158 -15.58 -20.71 -21.34
CA ILE A 158 -16.45 -20.33 -20.23
C ILE A 158 -16.01 -21.08 -18.96
N ASP A 159 -15.83 -22.39 -19.02
CA ASP A 159 -15.34 -23.20 -17.89
C ASP A 159 -13.96 -22.71 -17.39
N LYS A 160 -13.03 -22.41 -18.31
CA LYS A 160 -11.73 -21.83 -17.95
C LYS A 160 -11.87 -20.52 -17.17
N VAL A 161 -12.76 -19.63 -17.62
CA VAL A 161 -13.01 -18.33 -16.96
C VAL A 161 -13.61 -18.54 -15.57
N GLU A 162 -14.59 -19.44 -15.42
CA GLU A 162 -15.23 -19.75 -14.13
C GLU A 162 -14.21 -20.33 -13.11
N LYS A 163 -13.29 -21.17 -13.57
CA LYS A 163 -12.19 -21.70 -12.74
C LYS A 163 -11.22 -20.60 -12.32
N VAL A 164 -10.86 -19.68 -13.22
CA VAL A 164 -10.02 -18.51 -12.89
C VAL A 164 -10.73 -17.57 -11.91
N GLN A 165 -12.03 -17.32 -12.07
CA GLN A 165 -12.83 -16.53 -11.15
C GLN A 165 -12.89 -17.17 -9.76
N SER A 166 -13.06 -18.49 -9.70
CA SER A 166 -13.03 -19.26 -8.46
C SER A 166 -11.66 -19.18 -7.76
N LEU A 167 -10.57 -19.23 -8.53
CA LEU A 167 -9.21 -19.03 -8.04
C LEU A 167 -9.03 -17.63 -7.42
N TYR A 168 -9.49 -16.57 -8.08
CA TYR A 168 -9.51 -15.21 -7.51
C TYR A 168 -10.31 -15.13 -6.21
N GLY A 169 -11.46 -15.81 -6.14
CA GLY A 169 -12.27 -15.91 -4.92
C GLY A 169 -11.51 -16.55 -3.76
N MET A 170 -10.80 -17.65 -4.02
CA MET A 170 -9.94 -18.33 -3.05
C MET A 170 -8.80 -17.41 -2.57
N ILE A 171 -8.08 -16.76 -3.51
CA ILE A 171 -6.98 -15.85 -3.17
C ILE A 171 -7.50 -14.70 -2.30
N THR A 172 -8.60 -14.08 -2.70
CA THR A 172 -9.22 -12.98 -1.94
C THR A 172 -9.56 -13.40 -0.52
N LYS A 173 -10.17 -14.58 -0.34
CA LYS A 173 -10.50 -15.10 0.99
C LYS A 173 -9.25 -15.31 1.85
N ARG A 174 -8.20 -15.90 1.28
CA ARG A 174 -6.95 -16.19 2.00
C ARG A 174 -6.18 -14.91 2.36
N MET A 175 -6.08 -13.97 1.44
CA MET A 175 -5.43 -12.68 1.69
C MET A 175 -6.19 -11.86 2.75
N LYS A 176 -7.52 -11.88 2.75
CA LYS A 176 -8.32 -11.26 3.83
C LYS A 176 -8.07 -11.88 5.18
N GLY A 177 -7.97 -13.21 5.24
CA GLY A 177 -7.60 -13.94 6.47
C GLY A 177 -6.23 -13.50 6.98
N PHE A 178 -5.23 -13.53 6.11
CA PHE A 178 -3.87 -13.10 6.42
C PHE A 178 -3.79 -11.66 6.94
N ILE A 179 -4.46 -10.72 6.27
CA ILE A 179 -4.52 -9.32 6.71
C ILE A 179 -5.21 -9.21 8.07
N ASN A 180 -6.32 -9.94 8.29
CA ASN A 180 -7.01 -9.93 9.57
C ASN A 180 -6.11 -10.46 10.70
N ASP A 181 -5.33 -11.52 10.44
CA ASP A 181 -4.38 -12.07 11.42
C ASP A 181 -3.29 -11.06 11.79
N LEU A 182 -2.74 -10.34 10.80
CA LEU A 182 -1.77 -9.26 11.05
C LEU A 182 -2.37 -8.11 11.86
N ILE A 183 -3.63 -7.75 11.60
CA ILE A 183 -4.35 -6.73 12.39
C ILE A 183 -4.56 -7.23 13.82
N ASP A 184 -5.00 -8.48 14.00
CA ASP A 184 -5.18 -9.09 15.32
C ASP A 184 -3.90 -9.12 16.14
N GLU A 185 -2.75 -9.40 15.51
CA GLU A 185 -1.44 -9.28 16.16
C GLU A 185 -1.13 -7.84 16.61
N CYS A 186 -1.42 -6.84 15.79
CA CYS A 186 -1.22 -5.45 16.17
C CYS A 186 -2.10 -5.07 17.37
N GLN A 187 -3.37 -5.47 17.36
CA GLN A 187 -4.32 -5.18 18.43
C GLN A 187 -3.98 -5.90 19.74
N LYS A 188 -3.40 -7.10 19.69
CA LYS A 188 -2.89 -7.80 20.88
C LYS A 188 -1.82 -6.99 21.62
N VAL A 189 -1.01 -6.21 20.88
CA VAL A 189 0.08 -5.41 21.46
C VAL A 189 -0.39 -3.99 21.84
N LEU A 190 -1.16 -3.34 20.97
CA LEU A 190 -1.68 -1.99 21.21
C LEU A 190 -2.85 -1.95 22.19
N GLY A 191 -3.52 -3.08 22.41
CA GLY A 191 -4.80 -3.16 23.09
C GLY A 191 -5.97 -2.82 22.16
N SER A 192 -7.18 -2.84 22.73
CA SER A 192 -8.40 -2.40 22.05
C SER A 192 -8.44 -0.87 21.94
N PRO A 193 -9.19 -0.31 20.96
CA PRO A 193 -9.51 1.12 20.98
C PRO A 193 -10.30 1.48 22.25
N GLU A 194 -10.39 2.79 22.54
CA GLU A 194 -11.12 3.30 23.70
C GLU A 194 -12.58 2.80 23.76
N GLU A 195 -13.14 2.73 24.96
CA GLU A 195 -14.51 2.28 25.18
C GLU A 195 -15.50 3.15 24.38
N GLY A 196 -16.46 2.52 23.70
CA GLY A 196 -17.42 3.20 22.83
C GLY A 196 -16.98 3.36 21.37
N CYS A 197 -15.69 3.16 21.05
CA CYS A 197 -15.20 3.18 19.68
C CYS A 197 -15.67 1.95 18.88
N LYS A 198 -16.68 2.14 18.05
CA LYS A 198 -17.00 1.17 16.98
C LYS A 198 -16.20 1.56 15.74
N TYR A 199 -15.66 0.56 15.06
CA TYR A 199 -14.87 0.78 13.87
C TYR A 199 -15.11 -0.31 12.82
N ALA A 200 -14.78 -0.01 11.56
CA ALA A 200 -14.71 -0.99 10.50
C ALA A 200 -13.48 -0.73 9.63
N ILE A 201 -12.68 -1.77 9.38
CA ILE A 201 -11.59 -1.75 8.41
C ILE A 201 -12.15 -2.25 7.09
N MET A 202 -12.06 -1.42 6.06
CA MET A 202 -12.50 -1.75 4.70
C MET A 202 -11.32 -1.73 3.72
N GLY A 203 -11.17 -2.81 2.96
CA GLY A 203 -10.19 -2.90 1.88
C GLY A 203 -10.71 -2.16 0.64
N LEU A 204 -9.79 -1.56 -0.10
CA LEU A 204 -10.02 -0.80 -1.33
C LEU A 204 -9.35 -1.51 -2.52
N GLY A 205 -9.23 -0.86 -3.67
CA GLY A 205 -8.40 -1.31 -4.78
C GLY A 205 -8.65 -2.76 -5.23
N SER A 206 -7.57 -3.54 -5.36
CA SER A 206 -7.64 -4.92 -5.90
C SER A 206 -8.39 -5.90 -4.99
N ILE A 207 -8.25 -5.77 -3.67
CA ILE A 207 -8.94 -6.63 -2.70
C ILE A 207 -10.43 -6.37 -2.68
N ALA A 208 -10.85 -5.13 -2.88
CA ALA A 208 -12.27 -4.79 -2.96
C ALA A 208 -12.95 -5.37 -4.19
N ARG A 209 -12.22 -5.37 -5.32
CA ARG A 209 -12.67 -5.92 -6.61
C ARG A 209 -12.53 -7.44 -6.73
N LYS A 210 -12.09 -8.16 -5.68
CA LYS A 210 -11.76 -9.59 -5.75
C LYS A 210 -10.71 -9.93 -6.84
N GLU A 211 -9.84 -8.97 -7.15
CA GLU A 211 -8.77 -9.09 -8.16
C GLU A 211 -7.38 -9.10 -7.49
N ILE A 212 -7.34 -9.19 -6.16
CA ILE A 212 -6.10 -9.27 -5.40
C ILE A 212 -5.33 -10.54 -5.75
N THR A 213 -4.02 -10.39 -5.87
CA THR A 213 -3.06 -11.48 -5.97
C THR A 213 -2.12 -11.46 -4.75
N PRO A 214 -1.37 -12.53 -4.48
CA PRO A 214 -0.35 -12.53 -3.42
C PRO A 214 0.85 -11.58 -3.67
N TYR A 215 0.79 -10.75 -4.72
CA TYR A 215 1.78 -9.72 -5.08
C TYR A 215 1.16 -8.33 -5.15
N SER A 216 -0.10 -8.18 -4.73
CA SER A 216 -0.81 -6.91 -4.83
C SER A 216 -0.44 -5.98 -3.68
N ASP A 217 -0.49 -4.70 -3.97
CA ASP A 217 -0.51 -3.67 -2.94
C ASP A 217 -1.80 -3.80 -2.11
N PHE A 218 -1.74 -3.32 -0.87
CA PHE A 218 -2.84 -3.30 0.08
C PHE A 218 -3.30 -1.87 0.33
N GLU A 219 -4.48 -1.56 -0.21
CA GLU A 219 -5.19 -0.32 0.01
C GLU A 219 -6.35 -0.53 1.00
N PHE A 220 -6.51 0.36 1.99
CA PHE A 220 -7.57 0.26 2.99
C PHE A 220 -7.88 1.59 3.66
N ALA A 221 -9.07 1.66 4.25
CA ALA A 221 -9.56 2.78 5.04
C ALA A 221 -10.20 2.29 6.34
N VAL A 222 -10.34 3.19 7.31
CA VAL A 222 -11.00 2.90 8.58
C VAL A 222 -12.22 3.79 8.75
N LEU A 223 -13.36 3.16 9.03
CA LEU A 223 -14.56 3.83 9.48
C LEU A 223 -14.63 3.82 11.01
N ILE A 224 -15.01 4.93 11.62
CA ILE A 224 -15.28 5.07 13.06
C ILE A 224 -16.71 5.59 13.29
N ASN A 225 -17.29 5.40 14.48
CA ASN A 225 -18.67 5.85 14.73
C ASN A 225 -18.83 7.35 14.96
N GLU A 226 -17.78 8.05 15.35
CA GLU A 226 -17.77 9.50 15.57
C GLU A 226 -16.39 10.09 15.28
N GLU A 227 -16.32 11.36 14.88
CA GLU A 227 -15.05 12.06 14.69
C GLU A 227 -14.41 12.35 16.06
N ASN A 228 -13.55 11.43 16.49
CA ASN A 228 -12.86 11.49 17.78
C ASN A 228 -11.34 11.31 17.57
N GLU A 229 -10.55 12.27 18.02
CA GLU A 229 -9.10 12.25 17.82
C GLU A 229 -8.39 11.11 18.55
N ASN A 230 -8.89 10.63 19.69
CA ASN A 230 -8.31 9.46 20.34
C ASN A 230 -8.54 8.20 19.51
N TYR A 231 -9.73 8.05 18.92
CA TYR A 231 -10.03 6.91 18.03
C TYR A 231 -9.15 6.98 16.79
N LYS A 232 -9.06 8.16 16.17
CA LYS A 232 -8.17 8.38 15.02
C LYS A 232 -6.71 8.07 15.38
N GLN A 233 -6.23 8.58 16.50
CA GLN A 233 -4.85 8.35 16.95
C GLN A 233 -4.56 6.87 17.18
N TYR A 234 -5.50 6.10 17.72
CA TYR A 234 -5.38 4.65 17.82
C TYR A 234 -5.19 4.00 16.45
N PHE A 235 -6.03 4.34 15.45
CA PHE A 235 -5.91 3.76 14.11
C PHE A 235 -4.70 4.25 13.32
N ARG A 236 -4.22 5.48 13.56
CA ARG A 236 -2.92 5.95 13.05
C ARG A 236 -1.78 5.06 13.58
N ASN A 237 -1.80 4.74 14.87
CA ASN A 237 -0.80 3.88 15.50
C ASN A 237 -0.92 2.41 15.03
N LEU A 238 -2.13 1.88 14.94
CA LEU A 238 -2.41 0.55 14.37
C LEU A 238 -1.86 0.43 12.96
N THR A 239 -2.12 1.44 12.11
CA THR A 239 -1.67 1.46 10.72
C THR A 239 -0.15 1.48 10.62
N LYS A 240 0.54 2.26 11.46
CA LYS A 240 2.01 2.29 11.50
C LYS A 240 2.60 0.95 11.94
N LEU A 241 2.02 0.30 12.96
CA LEU A 241 2.48 -1.02 13.40
C LEU A 241 2.24 -2.10 12.34
N LEU A 242 1.06 -2.06 11.71
CA LEU A 242 0.73 -2.96 10.60
C LEU A 242 1.70 -2.77 9.43
N HIS A 243 2.05 -1.52 9.11
CA HIS A 243 3.03 -1.23 8.07
C HIS A 243 4.42 -1.76 8.42
N ILE A 244 4.89 -1.63 9.67
CA ILE A 244 6.14 -2.26 10.14
C ILE A 244 6.12 -3.78 9.90
N LYS A 245 5.03 -4.46 10.25
CA LYS A 245 4.87 -5.91 10.01
C LYS A 245 4.87 -6.27 8.53
N VAL A 246 4.18 -5.49 7.69
CA VAL A 246 4.16 -5.70 6.23
C VAL A 246 5.54 -5.47 5.60
N ILE A 247 6.28 -4.44 6.04
CA ILE A 247 7.65 -4.20 5.58
C ILE A 247 8.56 -5.38 5.94
N ASN A 248 8.38 -6.00 7.12
CA ASN A 248 9.16 -7.16 7.55
C ASN A 248 8.95 -8.41 6.68
N LEU A 249 7.94 -8.44 5.81
CA LEU A 249 7.80 -9.46 4.77
C LEU A 249 8.93 -9.39 3.74
N GLY A 250 9.63 -8.25 3.64
CA GLY A 250 10.79 -8.06 2.77
C GLY A 250 10.42 -7.77 1.32
N GLU A 251 9.21 -7.24 1.08
CA GLU A 251 8.66 -7.03 -0.27
C GLU A 251 8.31 -5.56 -0.59
N THR A 252 8.59 -4.67 0.37
CA THR A 252 8.36 -3.22 0.22
C THR A 252 9.63 -2.56 -0.31
N VAL A 253 9.59 -2.15 -1.58
CA VAL A 253 10.71 -1.48 -2.25
C VAL A 253 10.94 -0.07 -1.66
N LEU A 254 12.19 0.35 -1.45
CA LEU A 254 12.46 1.64 -0.79
C LEU A 254 11.85 2.88 -1.46
N PRO A 255 11.74 2.98 -2.80
CA PRO A 255 11.13 4.15 -3.43
C PRO A 255 9.69 4.42 -2.99
N THR A 256 8.94 3.41 -2.51
CA THR A 256 7.57 3.63 -2.00
C THR A 256 7.53 4.24 -0.61
N MET A 257 8.66 4.30 0.09
CA MET A 257 8.77 4.81 1.47
C MET A 257 9.10 6.29 1.56
N VAL A 258 9.49 6.90 0.44
CA VAL A 258 9.75 8.35 0.37
C VAL A 258 10.78 8.79 1.40
N ILE A 259 11.97 8.23 1.25
CA ILE A 259 13.12 8.59 2.06
C ILE A 259 13.75 9.79 1.37
N ASP A 260 13.71 10.97 1.99
CA ASP A 260 14.00 12.25 1.33
C ASP A 260 15.41 12.28 0.71
N ALA A 261 16.39 11.66 1.37
CA ALA A 261 17.75 11.59 0.84
C ALA A 261 17.93 10.63 -0.37
N LEU A 262 16.93 9.78 -0.67
CA LEU A 262 16.96 8.81 -1.78
C LEU A 262 15.96 9.17 -2.89
N ASN A 263 14.70 9.38 -2.51
CA ASN A 263 13.54 9.59 -3.36
C ASN A 263 12.52 10.51 -2.65
N PRO A 264 12.70 11.84 -2.69
CA PRO A 264 11.77 12.78 -2.06
C PRO A 264 10.40 12.76 -2.79
N ALA A 265 9.30 12.78 -2.03
CA ALA A 265 7.93 12.67 -2.60
C ALA A 265 7.52 13.94 -3.32
N TYR A 266 7.96 15.07 -2.78
CA TYR A 266 7.50 16.40 -3.10
C TYR A 266 8.69 17.20 -3.62
N ASN A 267 9.22 16.81 -4.78
CA ASN A 267 10.26 17.55 -5.45
C ASN A 267 9.97 17.69 -6.94
N LYS A 268 10.12 18.93 -7.45
CA LYS A 268 9.90 19.27 -8.85
C LYS A 268 11.00 18.79 -9.78
N ASP A 269 12.19 18.49 -9.24
CA ASP A 269 13.30 17.96 -10.04
C ASP A 269 13.19 16.42 -10.14
N PRO A 270 12.88 15.86 -11.34
CA PRO A 270 12.84 14.41 -11.52
C PRO A 270 14.20 13.73 -11.27
N LEU A 271 15.31 14.47 -11.34
CA LEU A 271 16.66 13.97 -11.06
C LEU A 271 16.95 13.83 -9.55
N SER A 272 16.10 14.42 -8.70
CA SER A 272 16.25 14.32 -7.24
C SER A 272 15.95 12.93 -6.69
N SER A 273 15.08 12.18 -7.37
CA SER A 273 14.85 10.76 -7.12
C SER A 273 15.88 9.94 -7.89
N TRP A 274 16.92 9.50 -7.20
CA TRP A 274 18.08 8.86 -7.84
C TRP A 274 18.18 7.36 -7.55
N PHE A 275 17.58 6.88 -6.46
CA PHE A 275 17.64 5.47 -6.11
C PHE A 275 16.54 4.67 -6.80
N TYR A 276 16.96 3.58 -7.46
CA TYR A 276 16.07 2.57 -8.02
C TYR A 276 16.36 1.24 -7.32
N ASP A 277 15.35 0.70 -6.64
CA ASP A 277 15.47 -0.55 -5.90
C ASP A 277 15.27 -1.74 -6.84
N ASN A 278 16.38 -2.37 -7.22
CA ASN A 278 16.42 -3.52 -8.11
C ASN A 278 16.70 -4.85 -7.38
N ILE A 279 16.78 -4.84 -6.04
CA ILE A 279 17.13 -6.02 -5.25
C ILE A 279 15.97 -6.49 -4.38
N THR A 280 15.14 -5.58 -3.86
CA THR A 280 13.98 -5.95 -3.07
C THR A 280 12.92 -6.59 -3.98
N PRO A 281 12.45 -7.83 -3.69
CA PRO A 281 11.32 -8.41 -4.38
C PRO A 281 10.10 -7.50 -4.27
N ASN A 282 9.37 -7.31 -5.37
CA ASN A 282 8.15 -6.50 -5.36
C ASN A 282 6.93 -7.42 -5.18
N GLY A 283 6.29 -7.35 -4.01
CA GLY A 283 5.21 -8.25 -3.62
C GLY A 283 4.13 -7.56 -2.78
N PHE A 284 3.65 -8.24 -1.74
CA PHE A 284 2.60 -7.72 -0.86
C PHE A 284 3.14 -6.61 0.03
N LYS A 285 2.63 -5.39 -0.17
CA LYS A 285 3.04 -4.18 0.53
C LYS A 285 1.89 -3.18 0.62
N PHE A 286 2.06 -2.08 1.34
CA PHE A 286 1.09 -0.98 1.30
C PHE A 286 1.23 -0.19 -0.01
N ASP A 287 0.15 0.49 -0.41
CA ASP A 287 0.24 1.51 -1.46
C ASP A 287 1.30 2.57 -1.10
N GLY A 288 2.02 3.04 -2.11
CA GLY A 288 3.20 3.86 -1.91
C GLY A 288 2.88 5.20 -1.24
N MET A 289 3.78 5.72 -0.42
CA MET A 289 3.62 6.98 0.31
C MET A 289 3.84 8.22 -0.58
N MET A 290 3.52 8.13 -1.88
CA MET A 290 3.75 9.20 -2.86
C MET A 290 2.54 10.15 -2.97
N PRO A 291 2.72 11.38 -3.50
CA PRO A 291 1.59 12.26 -3.78
C PRO A 291 0.63 11.59 -4.78
N ARG A 292 -0.69 11.70 -4.53
CA ARG A 292 -1.76 11.03 -5.32
C ARG A 292 -1.73 9.49 -5.28
N ALA A 293 -0.90 8.91 -4.41
CA ALA A 293 -0.96 7.51 -3.98
C ALA A 293 -1.42 7.47 -2.51
N CYS A 294 -0.94 6.49 -1.75
CA CYS A 294 -1.20 6.31 -0.33
C CYS A 294 -2.69 6.17 0.02
N LYS A 295 -3.42 5.28 -0.67
CA LYS A 295 -4.77 4.85 -0.27
C LYS A 295 -4.75 3.95 0.98
N THR A 296 -4.18 4.48 2.05
CA THR A 296 -4.09 3.86 3.38
C THR A 296 -4.76 4.79 4.40
N PRO A 297 -5.03 4.34 5.63
CA PRO A 297 -5.65 5.20 6.65
C PRO A 297 -4.88 6.49 6.94
N LEU A 298 -3.57 6.52 6.73
CA LEU A 298 -2.79 7.74 6.95
C LEU A 298 -2.94 8.74 5.79
N GLY A 299 -3.42 8.31 4.62
CA GLY A 299 -3.52 9.15 3.43
C GLY A 299 -2.24 9.91 3.10
N THR A 300 -2.37 11.11 2.54
CA THR A 300 -1.22 11.95 2.17
C THR A 300 -0.54 12.64 3.35
N THR A 301 -1.09 12.56 4.57
CA THR A 301 -0.42 13.07 5.78
C THR A 301 0.92 12.37 6.03
N ALA A 302 0.98 11.06 5.74
CA ALA A 302 2.19 10.27 5.94
C ALA A 302 3.33 10.66 4.98
N ALA A 303 2.96 11.08 3.78
CA ALA A 303 3.90 11.48 2.74
C ALA A 303 4.45 12.89 2.98
N SER A 304 3.57 13.82 3.36
CA SER A 304 3.87 15.25 3.39
C SER A 304 4.40 15.75 4.74
N GLY A 305 4.15 15.01 5.83
CA GLY A 305 4.38 15.49 7.18
C GLY A 305 3.44 16.64 7.59
N LEU A 306 2.46 16.95 6.75
CA LEU A 306 1.44 17.98 6.96
C LEU A 306 0.21 17.38 7.65
N ARG A 307 -0.61 18.25 8.22
CA ARG A 307 -1.89 17.90 8.84
C ARG A 307 -2.99 17.83 7.81
N GLU A 308 -4.03 17.05 8.13
CA GLU A 308 -5.25 17.02 7.32
C GLU A 308 -5.82 18.45 7.12
N GLY A 309 -6.22 18.77 5.89
CA GLY A 309 -6.74 20.07 5.48
C GLY A 309 -5.67 21.10 5.10
N GLU A 310 -4.38 20.85 5.37
CA GLU A 310 -3.30 21.68 4.84
C GLU A 310 -3.09 21.44 3.34
N LEU A 311 -2.46 22.38 2.64
CA LEU A 311 -2.14 22.25 1.22
C LEU A 311 -0.72 21.73 1.04
N ASP A 312 -0.55 20.72 0.19
CA ASP A 312 0.76 20.29 -0.27
C ASP A 312 1.38 21.31 -1.25
N GLU A 313 2.64 21.08 -1.65
CA GLU A 313 3.34 21.97 -2.60
C GLU A 313 2.74 22.01 -4.01
N TYR A 314 1.82 21.10 -4.33
CA TYR A 314 1.05 21.05 -5.57
C TYR A 314 -0.32 21.72 -5.44
N GLY A 315 -0.65 22.25 -4.25
CA GLY A 315 -1.94 22.87 -3.94
C GLY A 315 -3.07 21.87 -3.71
N GLY A 316 -2.75 20.59 -3.47
CA GLY A 316 -3.71 19.55 -3.09
C GLY A 316 -3.95 19.53 -1.58
N GLU A 317 -5.21 19.35 -1.17
CA GLU A 317 -5.58 19.20 0.25
C GLU A 317 -5.08 17.85 0.79
N VAL A 318 -4.31 17.89 1.87
CA VAL A 318 -3.79 16.72 2.56
C VAL A 318 -4.93 16.03 3.31
N PHE A 319 -4.99 14.70 3.24
CA PHE A 319 -6.09 13.91 3.80
C PHE A 319 -5.60 12.67 4.54
N GLU A 320 -6.46 12.14 5.42
CA GLU A 320 -6.36 10.80 5.99
C GLU A 320 -7.63 10.00 5.65
N LEU A 321 -7.61 8.68 5.85
CA LEU A 321 -8.74 7.79 5.57
C LEU A 321 -9.21 7.09 6.86
N ILE A 322 -9.38 7.88 7.92
CA ILE A 322 -9.93 7.45 9.21
C ILE A 322 -11.09 8.40 9.56
N HIS A 323 -12.32 8.03 9.24
CA HIS A 323 -13.48 8.91 9.39
C HIS A 323 -14.77 8.17 9.69
N THR A 324 -15.79 8.90 10.09
CA THR A 324 -17.17 8.40 10.07
C THR A 324 -17.65 8.06 8.66
N PRO A 325 -18.67 7.19 8.52
CA PRO A 325 -19.32 6.95 7.23
C PRO A 325 -19.68 8.22 6.46
N LYS A 326 -20.19 9.24 7.18
CA LYS A 326 -20.60 10.53 6.61
C LYS A 326 -19.42 11.40 6.18
N GLU A 327 -18.35 11.48 6.97
CA GLU A 327 -17.18 12.29 6.60
C GLU A 327 -16.37 11.59 5.49
N MET A 328 -16.22 10.27 5.55
CA MET A 328 -15.57 9.48 4.48
C MET A 328 -16.32 9.60 3.14
N SER A 329 -17.65 9.71 3.15
CA SER A 329 -18.41 9.85 1.90
C SER A 329 -18.15 11.18 1.19
N LYS A 330 -17.68 12.22 1.91
CA LYS A 330 -17.34 13.53 1.29
C LYS A 330 -16.21 13.44 0.27
N PHE A 331 -15.36 12.41 0.30
CA PHE A 331 -14.42 12.15 -0.79
C PHE A 331 -15.10 11.92 -2.15
N GLN A 332 -16.41 11.66 -2.16
CA GLN A 332 -17.22 11.59 -3.38
C GLN A 332 -17.61 12.97 -3.93
N GLU A 333 -17.36 14.07 -3.24
CA GLU A 333 -17.63 15.41 -3.72
C GLU A 333 -16.70 15.83 -4.87
N GLY A 334 -17.16 16.80 -5.67
CA GLY A 334 -16.45 17.23 -6.88
C GLY A 334 -15.06 17.82 -6.65
N LYS A 335 -14.75 18.33 -5.45
CA LYS A 335 -13.43 18.88 -5.13
C LYS A 335 -12.34 17.79 -5.16
N TRP A 336 -12.62 16.65 -4.55
CA TRP A 336 -11.69 15.54 -4.46
C TRP A 336 -11.44 14.89 -5.81
N TYR A 337 -12.50 14.75 -6.61
CA TYR A 337 -12.36 14.23 -7.97
C TYR A 337 -11.50 15.13 -8.88
N LYS A 338 -11.45 16.44 -8.64
CA LYS A 338 -10.53 17.36 -9.37
C LYS A 338 -9.08 17.22 -8.90
N GLN A 339 -8.88 16.94 -7.61
CA GLN A 339 -7.56 16.80 -7.01
C GLN A 339 -6.90 15.45 -7.35
N ASP A 340 -7.64 14.36 -7.17
CA ASP A 340 -7.26 12.99 -7.49
C ASP A 340 -8.52 12.24 -7.95
N ASN A 341 -8.59 11.90 -9.24
CA ASN A 341 -9.75 11.17 -9.76
C ASN A 341 -9.74 9.67 -9.39
N LEU A 342 -8.61 9.13 -8.90
CA LEU A 342 -8.49 7.72 -8.51
C LEU A 342 -9.07 7.47 -7.12
N LEU A 343 -8.76 8.32 -6.14
CA LEU A 343 -9.21 8.14 -4.75
C LEU A 343 -10.75 8.03 -4.62
N PRO A 344 -11.57 8.98 -5.15
CA PRO A 344 -13.02 8.86 -5.09
C PRO A 344 -13.53 7.61 -5.79
N ASN A 345 -12.87 7.18 -6.87
CA ASN A 345 -13.26 5.99 -7.62
C ASN A 345 -13.01 4.72 -6.81
N GLU A 346 -11.84 4.56 -6.20
CA GLU A 346 -11.54 3.43 -5.33
C GLU A 346 -12.48 3.38 -4.11
N LEU A 347 -12.83 4.53 -3.55
CA LEU A 347 -13.77 4.64 -2.43
C LEU A 347 -15.22 4.25 -2.81
N THR A 348 -15.56 4.10 -4.09
CA THR A 348 -16.89 3.58 -4.50
C THR A 348 -17.02 2.07 -4.33
N THR A 349 -15.91 1.33 -4.42
CA THR A 349 -15.90 -0.13 -4.37
C THR A 349 -15.07 -0.58 -3.17
N VAL A 350 -15.76 -0.93 -2.09
CA VAL A 350 -15.13 -1.31 -0.82
C VAL A 350 -15.49 -2.74 -0.41
N THR A 351 -14.65 -3.35 0.43
CA THR A 351 -14.94 -4.67 0.98
C THR A 351 -14.60 -4.76 2.46
N TYR A 352 -15.44 -5.48 3.22
CA TYR A 352 -15.21 -5.70 4.65
C TYR A 352 -13.95 -6.52 4.91
N ILE A 353 -13.15 -6.09 5.89
CA ILE A 353 -12.02 -6.83 6.45
C ILE A 353 -12.28 -7.17 7.93
N LYS A 354 -12.56 -6.16 8.77
CA LYS A 354 -12.71 -6.33 10.23
C LYS A 354 -13.62 -5.27 10.85
N GLY A 355 -14.25 -5.57 12.00
CA GLY A 355 -15.01 -4.62 12.80
C GLY A 355 -16.52 -4.68 12.61
N ASP A 356 -17.21 -3.55 12.78
CA ASP A 356 -18.67 -3.42 12.70
C ASP A 356 -19.12 -3.25 11.24
N LYS A 357 -19.82 -4.26 10.71
CA LYS A 357 -20.35 -4.23 9.33
C LYS A 357 -21.39 -3.13 9.12
N ASN A 358 -22.06 -2.64 10.16
CA ASN A 358 -23.07 -1.59 10.05
C ASN A 358 -22.46 -0.29 9.54
N LEU A 359 -21.25 0.07 9.98
CA LEU A 359 -20.55 1.27 9.51
C LEU A 359 -20.28 1.21 7.99
N ILE A 360 -19.98 0.03 7.44
CA ILE A 360 -19.80 -0.12 5.99
C ILE A 360 -21.13 0.02 5.25
N THR A 361 -22.22 -0.53 5.81
CA THR A 361 -23.57 -0.38 5.23
C THR A 361 -23.98 1.10 5.21
N GLU A 362 -23.79 1.81 6.32
CA GLU A 362 -24.02 3.26 6.43
C GLU A 362 -23.17 4.02 5.41
N TYR A 363 -21.87 3.71 5.30
CA TYR A 363 -20.98 4.35 4.36
C TYR A 363 -21.43 4.17 2.90
N LYS A 364 -21.82 2.95 2.53
CA LYS A 364 -22.34 2.67 1.18
C LYS A 364 -23.61 3.47 0.89
N GLN A 365 -24.48 3.63 1.89
CA GLN A 365 -25.69 4.45 1.74
C GLN A 365 -25.35 5.94 1.56
N GLU A 366 -24.40 6.47 2.33
CA GLU A 366 -23.94 7.86 2.21
C GLU A 366 -23.30 8.12 0.83
N VAL A 367 -22.43 7.22 0.36
CA VAL A 367 -21.85 7.28 -0.99
C VAL A 367 -22.94 7.27 -2.05
N LYS A 368 -23.94 6.39 -1.92
CA LYS A 368 -25.06 6.30 -2.85
C LYS A 368 -25.85 7.62 -2.89
N ASN A 369 -26.15 8.21 -1.73
CA ASN A 369 -26.87 9.48 -1.64
C ASN A 369 -26.16 10.60 -2.40
N ILE A 370 -24.83 10.69 -2.27
CA ILE A 370 -24.03 11.69 -2.99
C ILE A 370 -24.03 11.39 -4.49
N LEU A 371 -23.68 10.16 -4.88
CA LEU A 371 -23.52 9.78 -6.29
C LEU A 371 -24.83 9.85 -7.10
N ASP A 372 -25.97 9.61 -6.44
CA ASP A 372 -27.29 9.63 -7.08
C ASP A 372 -27.92 11.05 -7.09
N THR A 373 -27.23 12.06 -6.55
CA THR A 373 -27.68 13.45 -6.61
C THR A 373 -27.75 13.94 -8.06
N ILE A 374 -28.92 14.45 -8.47
CA ILE A 374 -29.17 14.98 -9.81
C ILE A 374 -28.41 16.31 -9.98
N LYS A 375 -27.59 16.42 -11.03
CA LYS A 375 -26.79 17.63 -11.31
C LYS A 375 -27.37 18.47 -12.43
N THR A 376 -27.87 17.82 -13.49
CA THR A 376 -28.57 18.43 -14.62
C THR A 376 -29.90 17.70 -14.84
N LYS A 377 -30.77 18.18 -15.74
CA LYS A 377 -32.09 17.58 -15.96
C LYS A 377 -32.08 16.09 -16.39
N GLU A 378 -30.93 15.53 -16.76
CA GLU A 378 -30.85 14.20 -17.39
C GLU A 378 -29.86 13.23 -16.75
N ILE A 379 -28.87 13.68 -15.95
CA ILE A 379 -27.88 12.79 -15.34
C ILE A 379 -27.52 13.16 -13.89
N ASN A 380 -27.18 12.14 -13.10
CA ASN A 380 -26.64 12.28 -11.74
C ASN A 380 -25.10 12.34 -11.73
N ILE A 381 -24.52 12.60 -10.55
CA ILE A 381 -23.06 12.70 -10.37
C ILE A 381 -22.34 11.40 -10.80
N ARG A 382 -22.93 10.24 -10.49
CA ARG A 382 -22.43 8.92 -10.87
C ARG A 382 -22.25 8.79 -12.38
N GLN A 383 -23.30 9.10 -13.14
CA GLN A 383 -23.31 9.01 -14.60
C GLN A 383 -22.33 10.00 -15.24
N GLU A 384 -22.30 11.25 -14.75
CA GLU A 384 -21.32 12.24 -15.21
C GLU A 384 -19.89 11.76 -14.98
N ARG A 385 -19.60 11.22 -13.80
CA ARG A 385 -18.28 10.71 -13.45
C ARG A 385 -17.88 9.52 -14.31
N ALA A 386 -18.77 8.55 -14.48
CA ALA A 386 -18.54 7.37 -15.31
C ALA A 386 -18.20 7.76 -16.76
N LEU A 387 -18.96 8.68 -17.36
CA LEU A 387 -18.70 9.17 -18.72
C LEU A 387 -17.35 9.88 -18.83
N LYS A 388 -16.99 10.68 -17.81
CA LYS A 388 -15.68 11.35 -17.78
C LYS A 388 -14.53 10.35 -17.65
N LEU A 389 -14.64 9.38 -16.73
CA LEU A 389 -13.63 8.33 -16.55
C LEU A 389 -13.46 7.50 -17.82
N LEU A 390 -14.56 7.09 -18.48
CA LEU A 390 -14.48 6.37 -19.76
C LEU A 390 -13.69 7.15 -20.80
N LYS A 391 -13.95 8.46 -20.95
CA LYS A 391 -13.24 9.31 -21.89
C LYS A 391 -11.75 9.42 -21.53
N ASP A 392 -11.44 9.67 -20.26
CA ASP A 392 -10.06 9.81 -19.78
C ASP A 392 -9.27 8.50 -19.94
N ASP A 393 -9.90 7.36 -19.65
CA ASP A 393 -9.31 6.03 -19.76
C ASP A 393 -9.07 5.60 -21.19
N ILE A 394 -9.99 5.88 -22.12
CA ILE A 394 -9.77 5.64 -23.56
C ILE A 394 -8.57 6.44 -24.07
N ASN A 395 -8.43 7.71 -23.64
CA ASN A 395 -7.30 8.54 -24.06
C ASN A 395 -5.97 8.04 -23.48
N LYS A 396 -5.99 7.57 -22.22
CA LYS A 396 -4.79 7.18 -21.48
C LYS A 396 -4.34 5.74 -21.78
N PHE A 397 -5.28 4.82 -21.86
CA PHE A 397 -5.05 3.36 -21.99
C PHE A 397 -5.54 2.80 -23.33
N GLY A 398 -6.03 3.65 -24.24
CA GLY A 398 -6.38 3.28 -25.61
C GLY A 398 -5.28 2.44 -26.23
N MET A 399 -5.66 1.32 -26.87
CA MET A 399 -4.71 0.44 -27.54
C MET A 399 -3.99 1.21 -28.65
N ARG A 400 -2.71 1.52 -28.46
CA ARG A 400 -1.85 2.17 -29.46
C ARG A 400 -1.06 1.16 -30.29
N ILE A 401 -1.51 -0.10 -30.32
CA ILE A 401 -0.88 -1.20 -31.06
C ILE A 401 -0.89 -0.82 -32.55
N GLY A 402 0.25 -0.34 -33.06
CA GLY A 402 0.42 0.12 -34.44
C GLY A 402 0.78 1.61 -34.62
N ASN A 403 0.62 2.44 -33.59
CA ASN A 403 0.97 3.87 -33.62
C ASN A 403 2.22 4.21 -32.79
N GLU A 404 2.86 3.24 -32.14
CA GLU A 404 4.03 3.48 -31.31
C GLU A 404 5.30 3.61 -32.17
N THR A 405 5.88 4.82 -32.17
CA THR A 405 7.14 5.17 -32.86
C THR A 405 8.38 4.88 -32.00
N GLU A 406 8.24 4.17 -30.88
CA GLU A 406 9.31 3.93 -29.90
C GLU A 406 9.83 2.50 -30.03
N GLU A 407 10.66 2.28 -31.05
CA GLU A 407 11.39 1.02 -31.22
C GLU A 407 12.14 0.67 -29.91
N GLY A 408 11.96 -0.57 -29.42
CA GLY A 408 12.59 -1.06 -28.19
C GLY A 408 11.80 -0.85 -26.89
N ARG A 409 10.62 -0.22 -26.92
CA ARG A 409 9.75 -0.13 -25.73
C ARG A 409 9.23 -1.51 -25.30
N LEU A 410 9.35 -1.82 -24.01
CA LEU A 410 8.75 -3.02 -23.40
C LEU A 410 7.25 -2.79 -23.13
N PHE A 411 6.40 -3.71 -23.60
CA PHE A 411 4.99 -3.74 -23.24
C PHE A 411 4.83 -4.02 -21.74
N ARG A 412 3.94 -3.26 -21.10
CA ARG A 412 3.51 -3.44 -19.71
C ARG A 412 2.11 -4.02 -19.72
N PRO A 413 1.91 -5.36 -19.65
CA PRO A 413 0.61 -5.99 -19.89
C PRO A 413 -0.54 -5.38 -19.06
N LYS A 414 -0.30 -5.09 -17.77
CA LYS A 414 -1.29 -4.45 -16.88
C LYS A 414 -1.76 -3.08 -17.38
N PHE A 415 -0.87 -2.29 -17.98
CA PHE A 415 -1.17 -0.93 -18.44
C PHE A 415 -1.64 -0.93 -19.89
N ASP A 416 -0.90 -1.60 -20.78
CA ASP A 416 -1.06 -1.49 -22.23
C ASP A 416 -2.15 -2.44 -22.79
N LEU A 417 -2.52 -3.51 -22.06
CA LEU A 417 -3.50 -4.51 -22.52
C LEU A 417 -4.71 -4.61 -21.60
N TYR A 418 -4.50 -4.83 -20.30
CA TYR A 418 -5.59 -5.17 -19.38
C TYR A 418 -6.30 -3.96 -18.79
N ARG A 419 -5.66 -2.77 -18.74
CA ARG A 419 -6.23 -1.63 -18.03
C ARG A 419 -7.51 -1.14 -18.67
N LEU A 420 -7.52 -0.93 -19.98
CA LEU A 420 -8.66 -0.35 -20.67
C LEU A 420 -9.92 -1.23 -20.57
N PRO A 421 -9.89 -2.55 -20.87
CA PRO A 421 -11.07 -3.38 -20.67
C PRO A 421 -11.58 -3.32 -19.22
N ASN A 422 -10.66 -3.41 -18.24
CA ASN A 422 -11.01 -3.40 -16.83
C ASN A 422 -11.72 -2.10 -16.43
N THR A 423 -11.14 -0.95 -16.77
CA THR A 423 -11.72 0.35 -16.43
C THR A 423 -13.01 0.64 -17.19
N VAL A 424 -13.17 0.13 -18.42
CA VAL A 424 -14.44 0.25 -19.16
C VAL A 424 -15.56 -0.46 -18.41
N PHE A 425 -15.38 -1.71 -18.00
CA PHE A 425 -16.38 -2.44 -17.22
C PHE A 425 -16.65 -1.78 -15.86
N GLU A 426 -15.60 -1.31 -15.17
CA GLU A 426 -15.74 -0.53 -13.93
C GLU A 426 -16.61 0.70 -14.10
N ASN A 427 -16.33 1.51 -15.12
CA ASN A 427 -17.04 2.76 -15.34
C ASN A 427 -18.46 2.53 -15.85
N LEU A 428 -18.71 1.48 -16.66
CA LEU A 428 -20.08 1.09 -17.04
C LEU A 428 -20.86 0.60 -15.81
N ALA A 429 -20.25 -0.21 -14.95
CA ALA A 429 -20.85 -0.63 -13.70
C ALA A 429 -21.16 0.57 -12.79
N LEU A 430 -20.26 1.56 -12.72
CA LEU A 430 -20.52 2.82 -12.06
C LEU A 430 -21.73 3.52 -12.68
N PHE A 431 -21.79 3.68 -14.02
CA PHE A 431 -22.87 4.36 -14.72
C PHE A 431 -24.25 3.76 -14.43
N TYR A 432 -24.36 2.43 -14.48
CA TYR A 432 -25.61 1.69 -14.28
C TYR A 432 -25.89 1.33 -12.81
N ASN A 433 -25.04 1.75 -11.88
CA ASN A 433 -25.12 1.38 -10.47
C ASN A 433 -25.16 -0.15 -10.24
N ILE A 434 -24.29 -0.88 -10.94
CA ILE A 434 -24.12 -2.33 -10.74
C ILE A 434 -23.31 -2.55 -9.47
N GLU A 435 -23.93 -3.18 -8.45
CA GLU A 435 -23.34 -3.39 -7.13
C GLU A 435 -22.29 -4.51 -7.06
N LYS A 436 -22.01 -5.17 -8.20
CA LYS A 436 -20.97 -6.20 -8.28
C LYS A 436 -19.59 -5.55 -8.15
N ASN A 437 -18.71 -6.23 -7.42
CA ASN A 437 -17.40 -5.68 -7.08
C ASN A 437 -16.31 -6.01 -8.11
N SER A 438 -16.30 -7.22 -8.67
CA SER A 438 -15.25 -7.65 -9.62
C SER A 438 -15.65 -7.39 -11.05
N THR A 439 -14.67 -7.21 -11.94
CA THR A 439 -14.92 -7.07 -13.37
C THR A 439 -15.47 -8.35 -14.01
N LEU A 440 -15.20 -9.53 -13.42
CA LEU A 440 -15.78 -10.80 -13.86
C LEU A 440 -17.24 -11.00 -13.41
N ASP A 441 -17.67 -10.32 -12.34
CA ASP A 441 -19.05 -10.39 -11.84
C ASP A 441 -19.97 -9.34 -12.51
N ARG A 442 -19.38 -8.31 -13.15
CA ARG A 442 -20.05 -7.17 -13.81
C ARG A 442 -20.31 -7.48 -15.28
#